data_AF-A0A3M2CNQ1-F1
#
_entry.id   AF-A0A3M2CNQ1-F1
#
_cell.length_a   1.000
_cell.length_b   1.000
_cell.length_c   1.000
_cell.angle_alpha   90.00
_cell.angle_beta   90.00
_cell.angle_gamma   90.00
#
_symmetry.space_group_name_H-M   'P 1'
#
loop_
_entity.id
_entity.type
_entity.pdbx_description
1 polymer ?
#
loop_
_entity_poly.entity_id
_entity_poly.type
_entity_poly.pdbx_seq_one_letter_code
_entity_poly.pdbx_strand_id
1 'polypeptide(L)'
;MPVWDLTEEEWKARLSDEQYRILRKSGTEAAFCGTLLDNKEQGVYACAGCGLPLFSSDAKFNSGTGWPSFFQPIAAGNIVEKPDHSYGMVRTEIECARCGGHLGHVFPDGPKPTGMRYCLNSESLTFTKKSDLASLGEVSRAVLAGGCFWCVEAVFEQLKGVYAVESGYIGGDDSATDYKSVTTGTTGHAEAVRITYDPKVISYEELLKVHFATHDPTTLNRQGADVGTQYRSAIFYKDAEEKAIAEAFIADLTEQKVFGDRKIVTTLEPRGTFHMAEEYHQDFVCANPMNGYVRAVALPKVEKVREKFADKVKEDARP
;
A
#
# COMPACT_ATOMS: atom_id res chain seq x y z
N MET A 1 0.47 -3.98 16.60
CA MET A 1 -0.19 -3.06 15.66
C MET A 1 0.71 -1.84 15.55
N PRO A 2 1.38 -1.55 14.42
CA PRO A 2 2.08 -0.29 14.30
C PRO A 2 1.02 0.78 13.98
N VAL A 3 0.46 1.35 15.04
CA VAL A 3 -0.29 2.61 15.00
C VAL A 3 0.69 3.66 14.51
N TRP A 4 0.30 4.51 13.55
CA TRP A 4 0.98 5.77 13.28
C TRP A 4 1.37 6.47 14.59
N ASP A 5 2.66 6.45 14.94
CA ASP A 5 3.18 6.89 16.24
C ASP A 5 3.46 8.40 16.23
N LEU A 6 2.43 9.18 15.91
CA LEU A 6 2.45 10.64 16.07
C LEU A 6 2.06 10.99 17.50
N THR A 7 2.77 11.95 18.07
CA THR A 7 2.44 12.58 19.36
C THR A 7 1.11 13.32 19.29
N GLU A 8 0.51 13.58 20.45
CA GLU A 8 -0.75 14.34 20.51
C GLU A 8 -0.59 15.78 19.98
N GLU A 9 0.58 16.38 20.15
CA GLU A 9 0.95 17.68 19.60
C GLU A 9 0.99 17.65 18.07
N GLU A 10 1.59 16.62 17.47
CA GLU A 10 1.63 16.44 16.01
C GLU A 10 0.23 16.19 15.44
N TRP A 11 -0.61 15.43 16.13
CA TRP A 11 -2.01 15.25 15.73
C TRP A 11 -2.80 16.55 15.75
N LYS A 12 -2.63 17.38 16.79
CA LYS A 12 -3.26 18.71 16.87
C LYS A 12 -2.74 19.69 15.82
N ALA A 13 -1.47 19.57 15.41
CA ALA A 13 -0.92 20.39 14.35
C ALA A 13 -1.43 19.98 12.96
N ARG A 14 -1.72 18.68 12.77
CA ARG A 14 -2.16 18.09 11.50
C ARG A 14 -3.66 18.22 11.25
N LEU A 15 -4.47 18.14 12.30
CA LEU A 15 -5.94 18.07 12.22
C LEU A 15 -6.56 19.39 12.65
N SER A 16 -7.74 19.71 12.09
CA SER A 16 -8.59 20.75 12.69
C SER A 16 -9.04 20.32 14.09
N ASP A 17 -9.47 21.26 14.93
CA ASP A 17 -9.96 20.95 16.28
C ASP A 17 -11.11 19.93 16.26
N GLU A 18 -11.99 20.05 15.26
CA GLU A 18 -13.14 19.15 15.10
C GLU A 18 -12.72 17.77 14.60
N GLN A 19 -11.80 17.71 13.63
CA GLN A 19 -11.21 16.46 13.16
C GLN A 19 -10.48 15.74 14.29
N TYR A 20 -9.72 16.46 15.11
CA TYR A 20 -9.03 15.91 16.26
C TYR A 20 -10.02 15.41 17.33
N ARG A 21 -11.08 16.18 17.62
CA ARG A 21 -12.16 15.76 18.53
C ARG A 21 -12.82 14.46 18.08
N ILE A 22 -13.07 14.32 16.79
CA ILE A 22 -13.70 13.11 16.23
C ILE A 22 -12.70 11.96 16.18
N LEU A 23 -11.62 12.11 15.40
CA LEU A 23 -10.66 11.03 15.13
C LEU A 23 -9.90 10.56 16.38
N ARG A 24 -9.58 11.44 17.33
CA ARG A 24 -8.70 11.10 18.47
C ARG A 24 -9.42 11.02 19.81
N LYS A 25 -10.59 11.67 19.94
CA LYS A 25 -11.38 11.67 21.19
C LYS A 25 -12.74 10.97 21.03
N SER A 26 -12.91 10.18 19.97
CA SER A 26 -14.14 9.45 19.64
C SER A 26 -15.40 10.34 19.68
N GLY A 27 -15.25 11.59 19.25
CA GLY A 27 -16.35 12.53 19.12
C GLY A 27 -17.26 12.14 17.96
N THR A 28 -18.53 12.57 18.04
CA THR A 28 -19.49 12.45 16.93
C THR A 28 -19.93 13.84 16.51
N GLU A 29 -20.03 14.08 15.20
CA GLU A 29 -20.61 15.30 14.63
C GLU A 29 -22.13 15.31 14.83
N ALA A 30 -22.73 16.50 14.89
CA ALA A 30 -24.19 16.60 14.95
C ALA A 30 -24.83 16.10 13.65
N ALA A 31 -25.93 15.35 13.77
CA ALA A 31 -26.70 14.89 12.63
C ALA A 31 -27.09 16.06 11.71
N PHE A 32 -27.03 15.85 10.40
CA PHE A 32 -27.38 16.82 9.36
C PHE A 32 -26.47 18.05 9.24
N CYS A 33 -25.37 18.09 9.99
CA CYS A 33 -24.41 19.22 9.94
C CYS A 33 -23.13 18.90 9.16
N GLY A 34 -22.88 17.62 8.85
CA GLY A 34 -21.65 17.18 8.19
C GLY A 34 -21.54 17.59 6.72
N THR A 35 -20.37 18.06 6.31
CA THR A 35 -20.09 18.57 4.95
C THR A 35 -20.14 17.52 3.85
N LEU A 36 -20.01 16.23 4.20
CA LEU A 36 -19.99 15.11 3.24
C LEU A 36 -21.28 14.28 3.26
N LEU A 37 -22.26 14.66 4.09
CA LEU A 37 -23.56 14.00 4.17
C LEU A 37 -24.25 13.91 2.80
N ASP A 38 -24.42 15.07 2.14
CA ASP A 38 -25.15 15.19 0.88
C ASP A 38 -24.25 15.12 -0.35
N ASN A 39 -22.97 14.78 -0.19
CA ASN A 39 -22.07 14.62 -1.31
C ASN A 39 -22.53 13.44 -2.21
N LYS A 40 -22.76 13.76 -3.49
CA LYS A 40 -23.20 12.82 -4.55
C LYS A 40 -22.16 12.70 -5.66
N GLU A 41 -21.03 13.37 -5.54
CA GLU A 41 -19.97 13.30 -6.53
C GLU A 41 -19.31 11.93 -6.54
N GLN A 42 -18.86 11.49 -7.72
CA GLN A 42 -18.10 10.25 -7.87
C GLN A 42 -16.69 10.47 -7.35
N GLY A 43 -16.13 9.54 -6.56
CA GLY A 43 -14.81 9.69 -5.96
C GLY A 43 -14.54 8.75 -4.79
N VAL A 44 -13.49 9.06 -4.03
CA VAL A 44 -13.02 8.27 -2.90
C VAL A 44 -13.08 9.10 -1.62
N TYR A 45 -13.55 8.48 -0.55
CA TYR A 45 -13.52 9.00 0.81
C TYR A 45 -12.36 8.35 1.55
N ALA A 46 -11.41 9.16 2.00
CA ALA A 46 -10.23 8.72 2.73
C ALA A 46 -10.27 9.21 4.17
N CYS A 47 -9.52 8.57 5.06
CA CYS A 47 -9.35 9.01 6.45
C CYS A 47 -8.73 10.42 6.46
N ALA A 48 -9.39 11.39 7.09
CA ALA A 48 -8.83 12.73 7.26
C ALA A 48 -7.51 12.74 8.06
N GLY A 49 -7.31 11.73 8.91
CA GLY A 49 -6.07 11.53 9.68
C GLY A 49 -4.86 11.20 8.81
N CYS A 50 -4.93 10.10 8.06
CA CYS A 50 -3.76 9.49 7.42
C CYS A 50 -3.89 9.30 5.90
N GLY A 51 -5.01 9.73 5.31
CA GLY A 51 -5.26 9.59 3.88
C GLY A 51 -5.54 8.16 3.40
N LEU A 52 -5.70 7.18 4.30
CA LEU A 52 -6.06 5.82 3.91
C LEU A 52 -7.42 5.83 3.18
N PRO A 53 -7.55 5.28 1.96
CA PRO A 53 -8.84 5.16 1.29
C PRO A 53 -9.80 4.25 2.06
N LEU A 54 -10.98 4.75 2.44
CA LEU A 54 -11.92 4.01 3.28
C LEU A 54 -13.14 3.54 2.48
N PHE A 55 -13.77 4.46 1.73
CA PHE A 55 -15.04 4.20 1.03
C PHE A 55 -15.04 4.78 -0.39
N SER A 56 -15.72 4.10 -1.32
CA SER A 56 -16.02 4.63 -2.66
C SER A 56 -17.38 5.33 -2.66
N SER A 57 -17.56 6.33 -3.51
CA SER A 57 -18.88 6.91 -3.81
C SER A 57 -19.90 5.87 -4.26
N ASP A 58 -19.47 4.78 -4.92
CA ASP A 58 -20.35 3.69 -5.34
C ASP A 58 -21.00 2.95 -4.17
N ALA A 59 -20.34 2.97 -3.01
CA ALA A 59 -20.84 2.36 -1.78
C ALA A 59 -21.76 3.30 -0.99
N LYS A 60 -21.81 4.59 -1.35
CA LYS A 60 -22.53 5.60 -0.59
C LYS A 60 -24.03 5.53 -0.84
N PHE A 61 -24.83 5.69 0.22
CA PHE A 61 -26.28 5.76 0.12
C PHE A 61 -26.86 6.73 1.15
N ASN A 62 -28.12 7.13 0.96
CA ASN A 62 -28.85 7.93 1.95
C ASN A 62 -29.57 7.01 2.93
N SER A 63 -29.12 7.00 4.19
CA SER A 63 -29.70 6.23 5.28
C SER A 63 -30.81 6.97 6.04
N GLY A 64 -30.96 8.28 5.83
CA GLY A 64 -31.84 9.15 6.61
C GLY A 64 -31.35 9.47 8.03
N THR A 65 -30.16 9.01 8.44
CA THR A 65 -29.66 9.22 9.80
C THR A 65 -29.06 10.60 10.05
N GLY A 66 -28.73 11.33 8.98
CA GLY A 66 -28.04 12.62 9.07
C GLY A 66 -26.52 12.53 9.08
N TRP A 67 -25.95 11.36 8.76
CA TRP A 67 -24.50 11.15 8.58
C TRP A 67 -24.20 10.43 7.26
N PRO A 68 -23.05 10.70 6.62
CA PRO A 68 -22.63 9.97 5.43
C PRO A 68 -22.60 8.46 5.72
N SER A 69 -23.28 7.70 4.87
CA SER A 69 -23.48 6.27 5.06
C SER A 69 -23.05 5.48 3.84
N PHE A 70 -22.40 4.34 4.08
CA PHE A 70 -21.89 3.45 3.04
C PHE A 70 -22.25 2.00 3.36
N PHE A 71 -22.43 1.16 2.34
CA PHE A 71 -22.77 -0.24 2.57
C PHE A 71 -21.56 -1.18 2.64
N GLN A 72 -20.37 -0.72 2.21
CA GLN A 72 -19.12 -1.50 2.29
C GLN A 72 -17.89 -0.58 2.21
N PRO A 73 -16.78 -0.92 2.89
CA PRO A 73 -15.50 -0.27 2.67
C PRO A 73 -14.88 -0.66 1.31
N ILE A 74 -13.86 0.08 0.87
CA ILE A 74 -13.05 -0.28 -0.30
C ILE A 74 -12.34 -1.61 -0.07
N ALA A 75 -11.81 -1.81 1.13
CA ALA A 75 -11.19 -3.06 1.57
C ALA A 75 -11.49 -3.28 3.06
N ALA A 76 -11.83 -4.52 3.44
CA ALA A 76 -12.14 -4.86 4.82
C ALA A 76 -10.98 -4.53 5.78
N GLY A 77 -9.73 -4.75 5.35
CA GLY A 77 -8.53 -4.43 6.14
C GLY A 77 -8.28 -2.94 6.38
N ASN A 78 -9.06 -2.04 5.77
CA ASN A 78 -8.92 -0.60 6.02
C ASN A 78 -9.74 -0.12 7.24
N ILE A 79 -10.60 -0.99 7.78
CA ILE A 79 -11.48 -0.72 8.92
C ILE A 79 -11.18 -1.70 10.04
N VAL A 80 -11.06 -1.19 11.26
CA VAL A 80 -11.04 -2.00 12.49
C VAL A 80 -12.39 -1.83 13.18
N GLU A 81 -13.06 -2.96 13.45
CA GLU A 81 -14.33 -2.99 14.18
C GLU A 81 -14.09 -3.29 15.66
N LYS A 82 -14.65 -2.47 16.56
CA LYS A 82 -14.53 -2.65 18.01
C LYS A 82 -15.90 -2.58 18.69
N PRO A 83 -16.15 -3.39 19.73
CA PRO A 83 -17.33 -3.23 20.57
C PRO A 83 -17.33 -1.87 21.28
N ASP A 84 -18.42 -1.13 21.17
CA ASP A 84 -18.67 0.13 21.88
C ASP A 84 -19.87 -0.02 22.82
N HIS A 85 -19.60 0.09 24.11
CA HIS A 85 -20.58 0.00 25.20
C HIS A 85 -20.92 1.37 25.82
N SER A 86 -20.46 2.45 25.21
CA SER A 86 -20.66 3.80 25.71
C SER A 86 -22.14 4.18 25.76
N TYR A 87 -22.50 5.04 26.71
CA TYR A 87 -23.87 5.53 26.91
C TYR A 87 -24.93 4.44 27.12
N GLY A 88 -24.52 3.24 27.55
CA GLY A 88 -25.43 2.11 27.80
C GLY A 88 -25.98 1.46 26.52
N MET A 89 -25.40 1.76 25.36
CA MET A 89 -25.74 1.14 24.08
C MET A 89 -24.79 0.00 23.77
N VAL A 90 -25.17 -0.91 22.87
CA VAL A 90 -24.25 -1.91 22.28
C VAL A 90 -24.14 -1.60 20.80
N ARG A 91 -22.97 -1.10 20.39
CA ARG A 91 -22.68 -0.73 19.00
C ARG A 91 -21.33 -1.29 18.58
N THR A 92 -21.06 -1.25 17.28
CA THR A 92 -19.73 -1.57 16.75
C THR A 92 -19.10 -0.29 16.22
N GLU A 93 -18.10 0.22 16.92
CA GLU A 93 -17.27 1.34 16.48
C GLU A 93 -16.39 0.89 15.30
N ILE A 94 -16.19 1.80 14.35
CA ILE A 94 -15.24 1.63 13.27
C ILE A 94 -14.11 2.66 13.39
N GLU A 95 -12.88 2.17 13.32
CA GLU A 95 -11.66 2.96 13.31
C GLU A 95 -10.92 2.76 11.98
N CYS A 96 -10.14 3.76 11.58
CA CYS A 96 -9.20 3.63 10.49
C CYS A 96 -8.08 2.65 10.88
N ALA A 97 -7.91 1.56 10.14
CA ALA A 97 -6.93 0.53 10.46
C ALA A 97 -5.48 1.06 10.53
N ARG A 98 -5.15 2.08 9.74
CA ARG A 98 -3.79 2.66 9.68
C ARG A 98 -3.43 3.56 10.87
N CYS A 99 -4.32 4.49 11.26
CA CYS A 99 -4.00 5.47 12.31
C CYS A 99 -4.80 5.30 13.62
N GLY A 100 -5.72 4.34 13.67
CA GLY A 100 -6.62 4.14 14.81
C GLY A 100 -7.60 5.29 15.04
N GLY A 101 -7.81 6.15 14.05
CA GLY A 101 -8.72 7.28 14.18
C GLY A 101 -10.18 6.81 14.16
N HIS A 102 -11.00 7.28 15.10
CA HIS A 102 -12.44 7.02 15.14
C HIS A 102 -13.13 7.58 13.88
N LEU A 103 -13.91 6.74 13.20
CA LEU A 103 -14.63 7.11 11.99
C LEU A 103 -16.14 7.23 12.24
N GLY A 104 -16.69 6.32 13.02
CA GLY A 104 -18.12 6.22 13.30
C GLY A 104 -18.50 4.81 13.77
N HIS A 105 -19.64 4.31 13.29
CA HIS A 105 -20.15 2.99 13.68
C HIS A 105 -20.72 2.20 12.49
N VAL A 106 -20.74 0.88 12.61
CA VAL A 106 -21.37 -0.02 11.64
C VAL A 106 -22.60 -0.72 12.24
N PHE A 107 -23.64 -0.88 11.44
CA PHE A 107 -24.93 -1.44 11.84
C PHE A 107 -25.44 -2.47 10.81
N PRO A 108 -26.13 -3.56 11.22
CA PRO A 108 -26.66 -4.59 10.34
C PRO A 108 -28.06 -4.23 9.78
N ASP A 109 -28.28 -2.95 9.46
CA ASP A 109 -29.56 -2.42 8.94
C ASP A 109 -29.37 -1.70 7.58
N GLY A 110 -28.31 -2.04 6.86
CA GLY A 110 -27.98 -1.44 5.57
C GLY A 110 -28.67 -2.10 4.38
N PRO A 111 -28.49 -1.53 3.18
CA PRO A 111 -29.04 -2.08 1.96
C PRO A 111 -28.30 -3.36 1.52
N LYS A 112 -28.92 -4.13 0.63
CA LYS A 112 -28.23 -5.16 -0.14
C LYS A 112 -27.12 -4.51 -0.99
N PRO A 113 -26.01 -5.22 -1.28
CA PRO A 113 -25.79 -6.66 -1.09
C PRO A 113 -25.29 -7.07 0.30
N THR A 114 -24.67 -6.18 1.07
CA THR A 114 -23.99 -6.53 2.33
C THR A 114 -24.93 -6.56 3.53
N GLY A 115 -26.02 -5.78 3.51
CA GLY A 115 -26.87 -5.58 4.68
C GLY A 115 -26.24 -4.72 5.77
N MET A 116 -25.06 -4.16 5.52
CA MET A 116 -24.31 -3.35 6.48
C MET A 116 -24.46 -1.87 6.17
N ARG A 117 -24.53 -1.04 7.22
CA ARG A 117 -24.52 0.41 7.14
C ARG A 117 -23.35 0.93 7.98
N TYR A 118 -22.30 1.33 7.31
CA TYR A 118 -21.21 2.12 7.88
C TYR A 118 -21.67 3.57 7.93
N CYS A 119 -21.81 4.12 9.13
CA CYS A 119 -22.30 5.47 9.40
C CYS A 119 -21.15 6.30 9.96
N LEU A 120 -20.65 7.28 9.20
CA LEU A 120 -19.40 7.98 9.51
C LEU A 120 -19.63 9.45 9.83
N ASN A 121 -18.67 10.04 10.53
CA ASN A 121 -18.57 11.49 10.63
C ASN A 121 -17.93 12.04 9.35
N SER A 122 -18.48 13.09 8.77
CA SER A 122 -17.93 13.82 7.63
C SER A 122 -16.53 14.34 7.93
N GLU A 123 -16.32 14.90 9.12
CA GLU A 123 -15.00 15.42 9.53
C GLU A 123 -13.95 14.32 9.74
N SER A 124 -14.36 13.05 9.90
CA SER A 124 -13.40 11.93 9.89
C SER A 124 -12.90 11.58 8.48
N LEU A 125 -13.47 12.20 7.45
CA LEU A 125 -13.26 11.89 6.05
C LEU A 125 -12.75 13.11 5.27
N THR A 126 -11.92 12.83 4.27
CA THR A 126 -11.65 13.74 3.15
C THR A 126 -12.21 13.11 1.89
N PHE A 127 -12.71 13.91 0.96
CA PHE A 127 -13.21 13.43 -0.31
C PHE A 127 -12.38 13.93 -1.49
N THR A 128 -12.01 13.01 -2.37
CA THR A 128 -11.33 13.32 -3.63
C THR A 128 -12.24 12.90 -4.78
N LYS A 129 -12.63 13.85 -5.63
CA LYS A 129 -13.47 13.59 -6.80
C LYS A 129 -12.77 12.64 -7.76
N LYS A 130 -13.51 11.83 -8.49
CA LYS A 130 -12.98 10.91 -9.51
C LYS A 130 -12.23 11.64 -10.62
N SER A 131 -12.68 12.84 -11.01
CA SER A 131 -11.94 13.72 -11.93
C SER A 131 -10.59 14.14 -11.36
N ASP A 132 -10.53 14.36 -10.06
CA ASP A 132 -9.34 14.82 -9.37
C ASP A 132 -8.41 13.63 -9.08
N LEU A 133 -8.96 12.44 -8.85
CA LEU A 133 -8.22 11.17 -8.86
C LEU A 133 -7.64 10.89 -10.25
N ALA A 134 -8.34 11.24 -11.33
CA ALA A 134 -7.80 11.19 -12.69
C ALA A 134 -6.79 12.31 -12.98
N SER A 135 -6.80 13.39 -12.17
CA SER A 135 -5.80 14.46 -12.19
C SER A 135 -4.57 14.14 -11.33
N LEU A 136 -4.60 13.11 -10.48
CA LEU A 136 -3.46 12.50 -9.78
C LEU A 136 -2.57 11.65 -10.71
N GLY A 137 -2.47 12.03 -11.98
CA GLY A 137 -1.78 11.24 -13.00
C GLY A 137 -2.55 9.97 -13.41
N GLU A 138 -2.12 9.38 -14.53
CA GLU A 138 -2.55 8.03 -14.89
C GLU A 138 -1.96 7.09 -13.82
N VAL A 139 -2.69 6.17 -13.19
CA VAL A 139 -2.07 5.33 -12.13
C VAL A 139 -1.67 4.00 -12.75
N SER A 140 -0.37 3.72 -12.75
CA SER A 140 0.21 2.48 -13.27
C SER A 140 0.64 1.54 -12.14
N ARG A 141 0.73 0.24 -12.46
CA ARG A 141 1.14 -0.79 -11.50
C ARG A 141 2.23 -1.67 -12.09
N ALA A 142 3.40 -1.69 -11.45
CA ALA A 142 4.50 -2.60 -11.74
C ALA A 142 4.55 -3.70 -10.67
N VAL A 143 4.97 -4.91 -11.06
CA VAL A 143 5.19 -6.02 -10.11
C VAL A 143 6.59 -6.59 -10.31
N LEU A 144 7.43 -6.48 -9.27
CA LEU A 144 8.86 -6.78 -9.33
C LEU A 144 9.28 -7.68 -8.16
N ALA A 145 10.15 -8.65 -8.42
CA ALA A 145 10.75 -9.54 -7.42
C ALA A 145 12.27 -9.44 -7.46
N GLY A 146 12.91 -9.28 -6.30
CA GLY A 146 14.35 -9.00 -6.22
C GLY A 146 15.03 -9.56 -4.97
N GLY A 147 14.47 -10.61 -4.39
CA GLY A 147 14.86 -11.15 -3.08
C GLY A 147 13.78 -10.89 -2.02
N CYS A 148 14.20 -10.79 -0.75
CA CYS A 148 13.28 -10.48 0.36
C CYS A 148 12.45 -9.22 0.07
N PHE A 149 11.12 -9.38 0.04
CA PHE A 149 10.21 -8.29 -0.32
C PHE A 149 10.24 -7.09 0.64
N TRP A 150 10.65 -7.25 1.91
CA TRP A 150 10.79 -6.15 2.87
C TRP A 150 11.83 -5.15 2.41
N CYS A 151 12.92 -5.65 1.83
CA CYS A 151 13.98 -4.82 1.28
C CYS A 151 13.51 -4.10 0.02
N VAL A 152 12.76 -4.80 -0.84
CA VAL A 152 12.29 -4.25 -2.12
C VAL A 152 11.20 -3.21 -1.88
N GLU A 153 10.29 -3.45 -0.94
CA GLU A 153 9.24 -2.55 -0.50
C GLU A 153 9.84 -1.21 -0.04
N ALA A 154 10.70 -1.26 0.98
CA ALA A 154 11.33 -0.07 1.55
C ALA A 154 12.11 0.77 0.51
N VAL A 155 12.72 0.12 -0.48
CA VAL A 155 13.41 0.78 -1.60
C VAL A 155 12.45 1.61 -2.44
N PHE A 156 11.31 1.06 -2.84
CA PHE A 156 10.38 1.74 -3.73
C PHE A 156 9.51 2.77 -3.00
N GLU A 157 9.26 2.59 -1.70
CA GLU A 157 8.53 3.57 -0.88
C GLU A 157 9.21 4.94 -0.85
N GLN A 158 10.53 4.99 -1.05
CA GLN A 158 11.31 6.23 -1.06
C GLN A 158 10.98 7.15 -2.25
N LEU A 159 10.41 6.64 -3.35
CA LEU A 159 10.45 7.33 -4.64
C LEU A 159 9.27 8.29 -4.87
N LYS A 160 9.55 9.51 -5.31
CA LYS A 160 8.57 10.48 -5.82
C LYS A 160 7.74 9.83 -6.91
N GLY A 161 6.42 10.07 -6.88
CA GLY A 161 5.48 9.45 -7.80
C GLY A 161 5.07 8.02 -7.43
N VAL A 162 5.71 7.36 -6.47
CA VAL A 162 5.21 6.08 -5.92
C VAL A 162 4.23 6.36 -4.80
N TYR A 163 2.98 5.92 -4.99
CA TYR A 163 1.88 6.11 -4.06
C TYR A 163 1.76 4.99 -3.02
N ALA A 164 2.02 3.75 -3.42
CA ALA A 164 1.96 2.59 -2.54
C ALA A 164 2.89 1.48 -3.04
N VAL A 165 3.44 0.72 -2.11
CA VAL A 165 4.17 -0.51 -2.37
C VAL A 165 3.61 -1.58 -1.45
N GLU A 166 3.20 -2.71 -2.01
CA GLU A 166 2.57 -3.80 -1.26
C GLU A 166 3.39 -5.08 -1.46
N SER A 167 3.80 -5.71 -0.37
CA SER A 167 4.51 -7.00 -0.37
C SER A 167 3.55 -8.16 -0.65
N GLY A 168 3.98 -9.16 -1.41
CA GLY A 168 3.14 -10.29 -1.79
C GLY A 168 3.84 -11.41 -2.54
N TYR A 169 3.02 -12.35 -3.05
CA TYR A 169 3.44 -13.58 -3.71
C TYR A 169 2.81 -13.70 -5.10
N ILE A 170 3.60 -14.07 -6.11
CA ILE A 170 3.13 -14.20 -7.51
C ILE A 170 3.97 -15.19 -8.30
N GLY A 171 3.40 -15.76 -9.38
CA GLY A 171 4.11 -16.64 -10.32
C GLY A 171 4.12 -18.13 -9.93
N GLY A 172 3.36 -18.50 -8.89
CA GLY A 172 3.23 -19.87 -8.40
C GLY A 172 1.80 -20.40 -8.44
N ASP A 173 1.53 -21.44 -7.65
CA ASP A 173 0.22 -22.07 -7.47
C ASP A 173 -0.68 -21.28 -6.51
N ASP A 174 -1.78 -20.74 -7.04
CA ASP A 174 -2.78 -19.94 -6.31
C ASP A 174 -3.41 -20.64 -5.10
N SER A 175 -3.26 -21.96 -4.95
CA SER A 175 -3.77 -22.71 -3.79
C SER A 175 -2.90 -22.62 -2.53
N ALA A 176 -1.67 -22.08 -2.64
CA ALA A 176 -0.68 -22.05 -1.56
C ALA A 176 0.04 -20.69 -1.47
N THR A 177 -0.66 -19.69 -0.93
CA THR A 177 -0.27 -18.26 -0.99
C THR A 177 -0.04 -17.61 0.37
N ASP A 178 0.16 -18.41 1.43
CA ASP A 178 0.59 -17.93 2.74
C ASP A 178 2.12 -18.03 2.91
N TYR A 179 2.70 -17.20 3.80
CA TYR A 179 4.14 -17.12 4.01
C TYR A 179 4.75 -18.48 4.37
N LYS A 180 4.07 -19.27 5.20
CA LYS A 180 4.56 -20.58 5.65
C LYS A 180 4.63 -21.56 4.49
N SER A 181 3.69 -21.51 3.55
CA SER A 181 3.71 -22.31 2.34
C SER A 181 4.79 -21.84 1.36
N VAL A 182 4.85 -20.52 1.08
CA VAL A 182 5.80 -19.94 0.11
C VAL A 182 7.26 -20.14 0.53
N THR A 183 7.57 -20.01 1.82
CA THR A 183 8.94 -20.19 2.35
C THR A 183 9.46 -21.62 2.20
N THR A 184 8.62 -22.61 1.93
CA THR A 184 9.07 -23.97 1.58
C THR A 184 9.77 -24.04 0.22
N GLY A 185 9.57 -23.04 -0.64
CA GLY A 185 10.11 -22.98 -2.00
C GLY A 185 9.40 -23.90 -3.01
N THR A 186 8.33 -24.59 -2.61
CA THR A 186 7.64 -25.59 -3.45
C THR A 186 6.44 -25.02 -4.21
N THR A 187 5.92 -23.85 -3.82
CA THR A 187 4.71 -23.25 -4.41
C THR A 187 4.97 -22.59 -5.77
N GLY A 188 6.24 -22.35 -6.12
CA GLY A 188 6.64 -21.62 -7.33
C GLY A 188 6.52 -20.10 -7.22
N HIS A 189 5.90 -19.57 -6.16
CA HIS A 189 5.78 -18.13 -5.95
C HIS A 189 7.14 -17.48 -5.73
N ALA A 190 7.31 -16.26 -6.28
CA ALA A 190 8.32 -15.31 -5.85
C ALA A 190 7.73 -14.39 -4.76
N GLU A 191 8.55 -14.00 -3.80
CA GLU A 191 8.34 -12.77 -3.04
C GLU A 191 8.52 -11.59 -3.99
N ALA A 192 7.47 -10.77 -4.10
CA ALA A 192 7.42 -9.63 -5.00
C ALA A 192 6.74 -8.46 -4.32
N VAL A 193 6.89 -7.28 -4.93
CA VAL A 193 6.14 -6.09 -4.56
C VAL A 193 5.26 -5.62 -5.71
N ARG A 194 4.07 -5.11 -5.38
CA ARG A 194 3.21 -4.36 -6.29
C ARG A 194 3.39 -2.88 -6.03
N ILE A 195 3.94 -2.16 -7.00
CA ILE A 195 4.23 -0.73 -6.93
C ILE A 195 3.14 0.02 -7.67
N THR A 196 2.40 0.87 -6.97
CA THR A 196 1.41 1.78 -7.55
C THR A 196 2.03 3.16 -7.69
N TYR A 197 2.07 3.70 -8.91
CA TYR A 197 2.84 4.91 -9.22
C TYR A 197 2.20 5.77 -10.32
N ASP A 198 2.62 7.04 -10.38
CA ASP A 198 2.30 7.98 -11.46
C ASP A 198 3.40 7.93 -12.56
N PRO A 199 3.11 7.40 -13.75
CA PRO A 199 4.03 7.30 -14.87
C PRO A 199 4.43 8.68 -15.43
N LYS A 200 3.75 9.77 -15.05
CA LYS A 200 4.16 11.14 -15.40
C LYS A 200 5.27 11.67 -14.47
N VAL A 201 5.43 11.10 -13.29
CA VAL A 201 6.44 11.50 -12.30
C VAL A 201 7.61 10.52 -12.27
N ILE A 202 7.32 9.21 -12.36
CA ILE A 202 8.32 8.14 -12.44
C ILE A 202 7.89 7.09 -13.45
N SER A 203 8.71 6.85 -14.46
CA SER A 203 8.43 5.89 -15.54
C SER A 203 8.67 4.44 -15.13
N TYR A 204 8.10 3.50 -15.87
CA TYR A 204 8.38 2.06 -15.70
C TYR A 204 9.87 1.74 -15.83
N GLU A 205 10.56 2.36 -16.80
CA GLU A 205 12.00 2.21 -17.00
C GLU A 205 12.81 2.72 -15.78
N GLU A 206 12.39 3.82 -15.16
CA GLU A 206 13.03 4.31 -13.94
C GLU A 206 12.82 3.35 -12.76
N LEU A 207 11.65 2.71 -12.65
CA LEU A 207 11.44 1.64 -11.66
C LEU A 207 12.38 0.45 -11.92
N LEU A 208 12.58 0.05 -13.17
CA LEU A 208 13.55 -1.00 -13.54
C LEU A 208 14.98 -0.57 -13.19
N LYS A 209 15.35 0.69 -13.45
CA LYS A 209 16.65 1.22 -13.08
C LYS A 209 16.92 1.15 -11.59
N VAL A 210 15.95 1.51 -10.75
CA VAL A 210 16.04 1.36 -9.29
C VAL A 210 16.11 -0.12 -8.91
N HIS A 211 15.27 -0.97 -9.51
CA HIS A 211 15.28 -2.42 -9.28
C HIS A 211 16.67 -3.03 -9.49
N PHE A 212 17.25 -2.86 -10.68
CA PHE A 212 18.57 -3.41 -11.02
C PHE A 212 19.72 -2.74 -10.26
N ALA A 213 19.53 -1.51 -9.76
CA ALA A 213 20.52 -0.85 -8.91
C ALA A 213 20.54 -1.37 -7.47
N THR A 214 19.46 -2.01 -6.97
CA THR A 214 19.25 -2.26 -5.54
C THR A 214 19.28 -3.74 -5.13
N HIS A 215 19.35 -4.66 -6.10
CA HIS A 215 19.56 -6.09 -5.85
C HIS A 215 20.60 -6.65 -6.83
N ASP A 216 21.14 -7.84 -6.55
CA ASP A 216 21.98 -8.57 -7.50
C ASP A 216 21.11 -9.44 -8.42
N PRO A 217 20.99 -9.12 -9.72
CA PRO A 217 20.16 -9.86 -10.67
C PRO A 217 20.90 -11.05 -11.30
N THR A 218 22.10 -11.39 -10.84
CA THR A 218 22.97 -12.43 -11.42
C THR A 218 22.99 -13.72 -10.60
N THR A 219 22.31 -13.74 -9.45
CA THR A 219 22.23 -14.89 -8.54
C THR A 219 20.92 -15.64 -8.72
N LEU A 220 20.98 -16.83 -9.31
CA LEU A 220 19.79 -17.65 -9.55
C LEU A 220 19.18 -18.13 -8.22
N ASN A 221 17.89 -17.87 -8.02
CA ASN A 221 17.12 -18.29 -6.84
C ASN A 221 17.79 -17.91 -5.51
N ARG A 222 18.38 -16.71 -5.45
CA ARG A 222 19.09 -16.20 -4.28
C ARG A 222 19.20 -14.68 -4.33
N GLN A 223 19.14 -14.05 -3.17
CA GLN A 223 19.60 -12.68 -2.97
C GLN A 223 20.42 -12.58 -1.68
N GLY A 224 21.73 -12.34 -1.80
CA GLY A 224 22.61 -12.32 -0.63
C GLY A 224 22.56 -13.63 0.17
N ALA A 225 22.16 -13.53 1.44
CA ALA A 225 22.01 -14.68 2.34
C ALA A 225 20.67 -15.42 2.16
N ASP A 226 19.71 -14.84 1.47
CA ASP A 226 18.38 -15.42 1.27
C ASP A 226 18.40 -16.36 0.06
N VAL A 227 18.22 -17.66 0.31
CA VAL A 227 18.35 -18.73 -0.70
C VAL A 227 17.01 -19.43 -0.90
N GLY A 228 16.55 -19.50 -2.14
CA GLY A 228 15.28 -20.12 -2.49
C GLY A 228 14.67 -19.53 -3.76
N THR A 229 13.82 -20.31 -4.42
CA THR A 229 13.08 -19.91 -5.64
C THR A 229 12.15 -18.72 -5.37
N GLN A 230 11.70 -18.55 -4.13
CA GLN A 230 10.93 -17.39 -3.69
C GLN A 230 11.73 -16.09 -3.71
N TYR A 231 13.06 -16.14 -3.64
CA TYR A 231 13.92 -14.96 -3.66
C TYR A 231 14.52 -14.68 -5.04
N ARG A 232 13.99 -15.30 -6.11
CA ARG A 232 14.47 -15.09 -7.47
C ARG A 232 14.25 -13.64 -7.92
N SER A 233 15.11 -13.18 -8.82
CA SER A 233 14.88 -11.94 -9.56
C SER A 233 13.86 -12.20 -10.68
N ALA A 234 12.76 -11.44 -10.72
CA ALA A 234 11.73 -11.58 -11.75
C ALA A 234 10.99 -10.25 -11.99
N ILE A 235 10.54 -10.04 -13.23
CA ILE A 235 9.69 -8.92 -13.64
C ILE A 235 8.38 -9.50 -14.18
N PHE A 236 7.26 -9.10 -13.59
CA PHE A 236 5.93 -9.57 -13.97
C PHE A 236 5.23 -8.52 -14.83
N TYR A 237 5.34 -8.65 -16.15
CA TYR A 237 4.84 -7.66 -17.10
C TYR A 237 3.33 -7.79 -17.35
N LYS A 238 2.64 -6.65 -17.45
CA LYS A 238 1.20 -6.57 -17.73
C LYS A 238 0.85 -6.87 -19.19
N ASP A 239 1.65 -6.36 -20.12
CA ASP A 239 1.38 -6.39 -21.56
C ASP A 239 2.69 -6.41 -22.37
N ALA A 240 2.55 -6.41 -23.70
CA ALA A 240 3.68 -6.52 -24.61
C ALA A 240 4.62 -5.30 -24.56
N GLU A 241 4.11 -4.13 -24.16
CA GLU A 241 4.91 -2.91 -24.05
C GLU A 241 5.84 -2.98 -22.85
N GLU A 242 5.33 -3.29 -21.65
CA GLU A 242 6.17 -3.50 -20.45
C GLU A 242 7.22 -4.59 -20.68
N LYS A 243 6.83 -5.69 -21.35
CA LYS A 243 7.76 -6.76 -21.71
C LYS A 243 8.90 -6.24 -22.59
N ALA A 244 8.57 -5.51 -23.67
CA ALA A 244 9.58 -4.99 -24.59
C ALA A 244 10.53 -3.99 -23.90
N ILE A 245 10.01 -3.13 -23.01
CA ILE A 245 10.83 -2.22 -22.21
C ILE A 245 11.78 -3.01 -21.30
N ALA A 246 11.29 -4.04 -20.61
CA ALA A 246 12.13 -4.86 -19.73
C ALA A 246 13.20 -5.66 -20.50
N GLU A 247 12.85 -6.22 -21.66
CA GLU A 247 13.80 -6.91 -22.55
C GLU A 247 14.91 -5.97 -23.03
N ALA A 248 14.54 -4.78 -23.52
CA ALA A 248 15.49 -3.77 -23.96
C ALA A 248 16.41 -3.33 -22.81
N PHE A 249 15.84 -3.08 -21.63
CA PHE A 249 16.62 -2.66 -20.47
C PHE A 249 17.64 -3.71 -20.02
N ILE A 250 17.25 -4.99 -19.98
CA ILE A 250 18.17 -6.10 -19.66
C ILE A 250 19.27 -6.25 -20.73
N ALA A 251 18.92 -6.09 -22.01
CA ALA A 251 19.88 -6.12 -23.11
C ALA A 251 20.92 -5.00 -22.96
N ASP A 252 20.48 -3.77 -22.71
CA ASP A 252 21.35 -2.61 -22.51
C ASP A 252 22.29 -2.80 -21.33
N LEU A 253 21.80 -3.28 -20.19
CA LEU A 253 22.65 -3.57 -19.01
C LEU A 253 23.70 -4.64 -19.29
N THR A 254 23.35 -5.63 -20.12
CA THR A 254 24.24 -6.73 -20.52
C THR A 254 25.32 -6.22 -21.48
N GLU A 255 24.94 -5.42 -22.50
CA GLU A 255 25.87 -4.82 -23.45
C GLU A 255 26.85 -3.86 -22.76
N GLN A 256 26.34 -3.03 -21.85
CA GLN A 256 27.15 -2.10 -21.06
C GLN A 256 28.00 -2.80 -19.97
N LYS A 257 27.89 -4.12 -19.83
CA LYS A 257 28.58 -4.92 -18.81
C LYS A 257 28.42 -4.35 -17.39
N VAL A 258 27.24 -3.86 -17.04
CA VAL A 258 26.98 -3.24 -15.72
C VAL A 258 27.27 -4.23 -14.57
N PHE A 259 27.05 -5.53 -14.81
CA PHE A 259 27.35 -6.61 -13.86
C PHE A 259 28.64 -7.38 -14.18
N GLY A 260 29.50 -6.83 -15.03
CA GLY A 260 30.70 -7.50 -15.57
C GLY A 260 30.32 -8.63 -16.52
N ASP A 261 31.06 -9.73 -16.47
CA ASP A 261 30.77 -10.93 -17.28
C ASP A 261 29.70 -11.85 -16.66
N ARG A 262 29.07 -11.42 -15.54
CA ARG A 262 28.01 -12.18 -14.87
C ARG A 262 26.68 -11.99 -15.60
N LYS A 263 26.08 -13.11 -16.01
CA LYS A 263 24.80 -13.12 -16.71
C LYS A 263 23.65 -12.69 -15.80
N ILE A 264 22.81 -11.78 -16.27
CA ILE A 264 21.52 -11.45 -15.65
C ILE A 264 20.59 -12.67 -15.77
N VAL A 265 20.06 -13.14 -14.64
CA VAL A 265 19.14 -14.29 -14.55
C VAL A 265 17.69 -13.88 -14.26
N THR A 266 17.41 -12.59 -14.24
CA THR A 266 16.05 -12.04 -14.06
C THR A 266 15.10 -12.62 -15.09
N THR A 267 14.01 -13.23 -14.63
CA THR A 267 12.96 -13.78 -15.51
C THR A 267 11.96 -12.70 -15.91
N LEU A 268 11.41 -12.80 -17.12
CA LEU A 268 10.29 -12.00 -17.58
C LEU A 268 9.05 -12.88 -17.66
N GLU A 269 8.10 -12.69 -16.75
CA GLU A 269 6.94 -13.54 -16.57
C GLU A 269 5.66 -12.73 -16.88
N PRO A 270 4.66 -13.27 -17.61
CA PRO A 270 3.36 -12.60 -17.71
C PRO A 270 2.75 -12.41 -16.32
N ARG A 271 2.18 -11.24 -16.05
CA ARG A 271 1.57 -10.95 -14.75
C ARG A 271 0.30 -11.77 -14.52
N GLY A 272 0.42 -12.77 -13.65
CA GLY A 272 -0.71 -13.54 -13.11
C GLY A 272 -1.36 -12.89 -11.89
N THR A 273 -1.99 -13.71 -11.04
CA THR A 273 -2.61 -13.28 -9.79
C THR A 273 -1.53 -12.85 -8.77
N PHE A 274 -1.66 -11.63 -8.23
CA PHE A 274 -0.83 -11.16 -7.12
C PHE A 274 -1.57 -11.40 -5.81
N HIS A 275 -1.00 -12.21 -4.93
CA HIS A 275 -1.53 -12.49 -3.60
C HIS A 275 -0.83 -11.60 -2.58
N MET A 276 -1.58 -10.76 -1.89
CA MET A 276 -1.02 -9.88 -0.88
C MET A 276 -0.47 -10.71 0.29
N ALA A 277 0.74 -10.40 0.75
CA ALA A 277 1.31 -11.02 1.93
C ALA A 277 0.57 -10.55 3.19
N GLU A 278 0.74 -11.30 4.26
CA GLU A 278 0.13 -11.03 5.56
C GLU A 278 0.48 -9.62 6.07
N GLU A 279 -0.42 -9.02 6.84
CA GLU A 279 -0.32 -7.62 7.28
C GLU A 279 1.02 -7.30 7.98
N TYR A 280 1.55 -8.25 8.76
CA TYR A 280 2.81 -8.07 9.47
C TYR A 280 4.05 -8.01 8.55
N HIS A 281 3.91 -8.36 7.26
CA HIS A 281 4.99 -8.20 6.27
C HIS A 281 4.98 -6.82 5.61
N GLN A 282 3.86 -6.09 5.65
CA GLN A 282 3.75 -4.76 5.03
C GLN A 282 4.45 -3.72 5.91
N ASP A 283 5.15 -2.76 5.30
CA ASP A 283 5.91 -1.71 5.98
C ASP A 283 6.95 -2.27 6.98
N PHE A 284 7.45 -3.50 6.79
CA PHE A 284 8.19 -4.22 7.83
C PHE A 284 9.44 -3.47 8.30
N VAL A 285 10.17 -2.84 7.37
CA VAL A 285 11.37 -2.05 7.67
C VAL A 285 11.04 -0.85 8.56
N CYS A 286 9.99 -0.10 8.19
CA CYS A 286 9.52 1.06 8.95
C CYS A 286 9.01 0.64 10.34
N ALA A 287 8.31 -0.49 10.44
CA ALA A 287 7.77 -1.00 11.70
C ALA A 287 8.83 -1.61 12.62
N ASN A 288 9.97 -2.05 12.08
CA ASN A 288 11.01 -2.78 12.81
C ASN A 288 12.43 -2.23 12.55
N PRO A 289 12.70 -0.93 12.75
CA PRO A 289 13.96 -0.30 12.34
C PRO A 289 15.19 -0.83 13.10
N MET A 290 14.98 -1.43 14.27
CA MET A 290 16.04 -2.00 15.11
C MET A 290 16.30 -3.49 14.83
N ASN A 291 15.54 -4.13 13.94
CA ASN A 291 15.75 -5.53 13.58
C ASN A 291 17.13 -5.71 12.92
N GLY A 292 17.87 -6.74 13.34
CA GLY A 292 19.23 -7.00 12.86
C GLY A 292 19.32 -7.21 11.35
N TYR A 293 18.36 -7.93 10.76
CA TYR A 293 18.29 -8.13 9.30
C TYR A 293 17.98 -6.81 8.59
N VAL A 294 17.03 -6.03 9.10
CA VAL A 294 16.68 -4.71 8.54
C VAL A 294 17.91 -3.80 8.49
N ARG A 295 18.66 -3.69 9.58
CA ARG A 295 19.86 -2.85 9.65
C ARG A 295 21.01 -3.36 8.78
N ALA A 296 21.15 -4.67 8.64
CA ALA A 296 22.26 -5.27 7.89
C ALA A 296 22.00 -5.37 6.37
N VAL A 297 20.73 -5.47 5.95
CA VAL A 297 20.36 -5.80 4.56
C VAL A 297 19.45 -4.75 3.93
N ALA A 298 18.38 -4.33 4.61
CA ALA A 298 17.38 -3.42 4.03
C ALA A 298 17.85 -1.96 4.03
N LEU A 299 18.30 -1.44 5.18
CA LEU A 299 18.74 -0.04 5.30
C LEU A 299 19.89 0.32 4.33
N PRO A 300 20.92 -0.51 4.13
CA PRO A 300 21.96 -0.21 3.13
C PRO A 300 21.41 -0.07 1.70
N LYS A 301 20.33 -0.78 1.36
CA LYS A 301 19.66 -0.63 0.06
C LYS A 301 18.88 0.68 -0.02
N VAL A 302 18.19 1.07 1.05
CA VAL A 302 17.49 2.36 1.15
C VAL A 302 18.49 3.52 1.05
N GLU A 303 19.60 3.45 1.78
CA GLU A 303 20.69 4.44 1.71
C GLU A 303 21.25 4.56 0.29
N LYS A 304 21.49 3.42 -0.37
CA LYS A 304 21.93 3.40 -1.78
C LYS A 304 20.94 4.09 -2.72
N VAL A 305 19.62 3.96 -2.47
CA VAL A 305 18.60 4.69 -3.25
C VAL A 305 18.69 6.18 -2.99
N ARG A 306 18.78 6.59 -1.72
CA ARG A 306 18.92 8.00 -1.33
C ARG A 306 20.16 8.66 -1.92
N GLU A 307 21.26 7.94 -2.03
CA GLU A 307 22.49 8.43 -2.64
C GLU A 307 22.41 8.49 -4.17
N LYS A 308 22.00 7.39 -4.82
CA LYS A 308 22.06 7.27 -6.29
C LYS A 308 20.88 7.89 -7.03
N PHE A 309 19.77 8.11 -6.35
CA PHE A 309 18.51 8.61 -6.92
C PHE A 309 17.95 9.77 -6.08
N ALA A 310 18.83 10.59 -5.48
CA ALA A 310 18.45 11.67 -4.57
C ALA A 310 17.37 12.62 -5.14
N ASP A 311 17.43 12.92 -6.44
CA ASP A 311 16.45 13.76 -7.14
C ASP A 311 15.05 13.11 -7.21
N LYS A 312 15.00 11.79 -7.14
CA LYS A 312 13.79 10.95 -7.16
C LYS A 312 13.27 10.58 -5.77
N VAL A 313 14.00 10.85 -4.69
CA VAL A 313 13.52 10.50 -3.33
C VAL A 313 12.57 11.56 -2.78
N LYS A 314 11.46 11.13 -2.17
CA LYS A 314 10.48 12.02 -1.51
C LYS A 314 11.16 12.80 -0.37
N GLU A 315 10.76 14.05 -0.19
CA GLU A 315 11.30 14.89 0.90
C GLU A 315 10.98 14.33 2.29
N ASP A 316 9.85 13.63 2.40
CA ASP A 316 9.32 13.00 3.61
C ASP A 316 9.47 11.46 3.62
N ALA A 317 10.42 10.92 2.85
CA ALA A 317 10.63 9.48 2.75
C ALA A 317 10.97 8.86 4.12
N ARG A 318 10.13 7.92 4.58
CA ARG A 318 10.34 7.15 5.81
C ARG A 318 11.58 6.23 5.67
N PRO A 319 12.28 5.88 6.77
CA PRO A 319 13.37 4.89 6.75
C PRO A 319 12.92 3.52 6.23
#